data_AF-A0A7M3BJ46-F1
#
_entry.id   AF-A0A7M3BJ46-F1
#
_cell.length_a   1.000
_cell.length_b   1.000
_cell.length_c   1.000
_cell.angle_alpha   90.00
_cell.angle_beta   90.00
_cell.angle_gamma   90.00
#
_symmetry.space_group_name_H-M   'P 1'
#
loop_
_entity.id
_entity.type
_entity.pdbx_description
1 polymer ?
#
loop_
_entity_poly.entity_id
_entity_poly.type
_entity_poly.pdbx_seq_one_letter_code
_entity_poly.pdbx_strand_id
1 'polypeptide(L)'
;MAGAFVITAETAADVSAREALLDRAMGPKRRKKSSEKLRRGRRPSEGLAFIARDASGGVTGTVRLWDVVLGEGGRSALLLGPLAVDPTIKNAGIGS
;
A
#
# COMPACT_ATOMS: atom_id res chain seq x y z
N MET A 1 -8.03 -5.92 21.24
CA MET A 1 -8.69 -4.73 20.64
C MET A 1 -7.76 -4.18 19.58
N ALA A 2 -8.24 -4.00 18.36
CA ALA A 2 -7.53 -3.16 17.40
C ALA A 2 -7.42 -1.76 18.01
N GLY A 3 -6.22 -1.20 18.10
CA GLY A 3 -6.08 0.22 18.45
C GLY A 3 -6.81 1.07 17.41
N ALA A 4 -7.34 2.22 17.83
CA ALA A 4 -7.94 3.17 16.89
C ALA A 4 -6.90 3.56 15.83
N PHE A 5 -7.29 3.48 14.56
CA PHE A 5 -6.50 3.94 13.43
C PHE A 5 -7.34 4.82 12.52
N VAL A 6 -6.69 5.72 11.80
CA VAL A 6 -7.32 6.58 10.79
C VAL A 6 -6.73 6.31 9.42
N ILE A 7 -7.58 6.21 8.41
CA ILE A 7 -7.15 6.08 7.02
C ILE A 7 -7.28 7.45 6.36
N THR A 8 -6.21 7.92 5.73
CA THR A 8 -6.24 9.15 4.93
C THR A 8 -5.61 8.90 3.57
N ALA A 9 -5.82 9.85 2.65
CA ALA A 9 -5.03 9.93 1.44
C ALA A 9 -3.53 10.02 1.78
N GLU A 10 -2.72 9.35 0.97
CA GLU A 10 -1.27 9.44 1.03
C GLU A 10 -0.81 10.81 0.53
N THR A 11 0.19 11.38 1.21
CA THR A 11 0.88 12.60 0.81
C THR A 11 2.35 12.33 0.50
N ALA A 12 3.05 13.32 -0.09
CA ALA A 12 4.49 13.22 -0.34
C ALA A 12 5.31 13.01 0.95
N ALA A 13 4.84 13.53 2.09
CA ALA A 13 5.50 13.37 3.39
C ALA A 13 5.50 11.91 3.88
N ASP A 14 4.55 11.09 3.41
CA ASP A 14 4.40 9.70 3.85
C ASP A 14 5.35 8.72 3.16
N VAL A 15 6.04 9.16 2.09
CA VAL A 15 6.84 8.28 1.23
C VAL A 15 7.90 7.53 2.03
N SER A 16 8.64 8.23 2.89
CA SER A 16 9.71 7.60 3.69
C SER A 16 9.14 6.55 4.66
N ALA A 17 8.10 6.92 5.41
CA ALA A 17 7.45 6.04 6.38
C ALA A 17 6.80 4.81 5.71
N ARG A 18 6.15 5.01 4.57
CA ARG A 18 5.58 3.93 3.76
C ARG A 18 6.65 2.95 3.27
N GLU A 19 7.76 3.43 2.70
CA GLU A 19 8.81 2.53 2.21
C GLU A 19 9.44 1.72 3.35
N ALA A 20 9.65 2.34 4.52
CA ALA A 20 10.11 1.64 5.71
C ALA A 20 9.12 0.56 6.18
N LEU A 21 7.82 0.85 6.17
CA LEU A 21 6.77 -0.13 6.45
C LEU A 21 6.81 -1.31 5.47
N LEU A 22 6.92 -1.02 4.16
CA LEU A 22 6.97 -2.06 3.12
C LEU A 22 8.21 -2.96 3.27
N ASP A 23 9.35 -2.39 3.64
CA ASP A 23 10.58 -3.15 3.88
C ASP A 23 10.43 -4.10 5.07
N ARG A 24 9.83 -3.63 6.19
CA ARG A 24 9.53 -4.48 7.36
C ARG A 24 8.51 -5.57 7.04
N ALA A 25 7.44 -5.24 6.31
CA ALA A 25 6.31 -6.14 6.10
C ALA A 25 6.54 -7.18 4.99
N MET A 26 7.29 -6.83 3.95
CA MET A 26 7.44 -7.68 2.74
C MET A 26 8.86 -8.21 2.53
N GLY A 27 9.84 -7.71 3.27
CA GLY A 27 11.24 -8.12 3.20
C GLY A 27 11.99 -7.63 1.95
N PRO A 28 13.30 -7.90 1.87
CA PRO A 28 14.21 -7.27 0.91
C PRO A 28 13.97 -7.68 -0.54
N LYS A 29 13.32 -8.82 -0.78
CA LYS A 29 13.02 -9.32 -2.14
C LYS A 29 11.72 -8.74 -2.73
N ARG A 30 10.99 -7.86 -2.01
CA ARG A 30 9.70 -7.31 -2.49
C ARG A 30 9.77 -6.68 -3.88
N ARG A 31 10.91 -6.06 -4.21
CA ARG A 31 11.13 -5.38 -5.49
C ARG A 31 11.30 -6.33 -6.69
N LYS A 32 11.46 -7.63 -6.45
CA LYS A 32 11.56 -8.67 -7.50
C LYS A 32 10.20 -9.24 -7.91
N LYS A 33 9.11 -8.91 -7.20
CA LYS A 33 7.77 -9.43 -7.49
C LYS A 33 7.27 -8.90 -8.85
N SER A 34 6.55 -9.72 -9.61
CA SER A 34 5.97 -9.32 -10.90
C SER A 34 5.03 -8.11 -10.78
N SER A 35 4.28 -8.00 -9.67
CA SER A 35 3.45 -6.83 -9.41
C SER A 35 4.27 -5.55 -9.29
N GLU A 36 5.52 -5.60 -8.80
CA GLU A 36 6.40 -4.42 -8.75
C GLU A 36 6.84 -3.99 -10.16
N LYS A 37 7.07 -4.96 -11.06
CA LYS A 37 7.40 -4.68 -12.45
C LYS A 37 6.29 -3.89 -13.14
N LEU A 38 5.03 -4.21 -12.87
CA LEU A 38 3.85 -3.50 -13.41
C LEU A 38 3.68 -2.06 -12.89
N ARG A 39 4.35 -1.73 -11.78
CA ARG A 39 4.21 -0.45 -11.06
C ARG A 39 5.39 0.51 -11.29
N ARG A 40 6.53 -0.02 -11.73
CA ARG A 40 7.77 0.74 -11.94
C ARG A 40 7.56 1.90 -12.93
N GLY A 41 7.96 3.11 -12.51
CA GLY A 41 7.88 4.32 -13.34
C GLY A 41 6.47 4.88 -13.52
N ARG A 42 5.47 4.31 -12.84
CA ARG A 42 4.07 4.73 -12.93
C ARG A 42 3.64 5.41 -11.63
N ARG A 43 2.51 6.11 -11.68
CA ARG A 43 1.82 6.62 -10.49
C ARG A 43 0.67 5.67 -10.12
N PRO A 44 0.33 5.57 -8.82
CA PRO A 44 -0.95 4.98 -8.41
C PRO A 44 -2.11 5.68 -9.10
N SER A 45 -3.24 5.00 -9.20
CA SER A 45 -4.49 5.58 -9.68
C SER A 45 -4.88 6.79 -8.82
N GLU A 46 -5.44 7.80 -9.48
CA GLU A 46 -5.78 9.07 -8.85
C GLU A 46 -6.73 8.87 -7.67
N GLY A 47 -6.40 9.46 -6.52
CA GLY A 47 -7.18 9.33 -5.29
C GLY A 47 -7.13 7.95 -4.62
N LEU A 48 -6.40 6.97 -5.16
CA LEU A 48 -6.38 5.58 -4.68
C LEU A 48 -5.04 5.17 -4.06
N ALA A 49 -4.47 6.07 -3.27
CA ALA A 49 -3.29 5.82 -2.43
C ALA A 49 -3.61 6.24 -1.00
N PHE A 50 -3.51 5.29 -0.07
CA PHE A 50 -3.95 5.47 1.31
C PHE A 50 -2.90 5.01 2.31
N ILE A 51 -2.94 5.64 3.47
CA ILE A 51 -2.11 5.35 4.64
C ILE A 51 -3.01 5.19 5.86
N ALA A 52 -2.76 4.15 6.64
CA ALA A 52 -3.35 4.00 7.98
C ALA A 52 -2.36 4.55 9.01
N ARG A 53 -2.85 5.36 9.94
CA ARG A 53 -2.08 5.89 11.08
C ARG A 53 -2.66 5.46 12.40
N ASP A 54 -1.79 5.20 13.36
CA ASP A 54 -2.18 5.01 14.76
C ASP A 54 -2.45 6.36 15.46
N ALA A 55 -2.83 6.29 16.75
CA ALA A 55 -3.10 7.46 17.57
C ALA A 55 -1.89 8.41 17.76
N SER A 56 -0.66 7.92 17.56
CA SER A 56 0.55 8.76 17.60
C SER A 56 0.84 9.45 16.26
N GLY A 57 0.06 9.16 15.22
CA GLY A 57 0.29 9.61 13.84
C GLY A 57 1.29 8.75 13.07
N GLY A 58 1.75 7.64 13.65
CA GLY A 58 2.69 6.72 13.01
C GLY A 58 2.03 5.93 11.88
N VAL A 59 2.74 5.76 10.76
CA VAL A 59 2.26 4.96 9.62
C VAL A 59 2.32 3.47 9.94
N THR A 60 1.14 2.85 10.05
CA THR A 60 0.98 1.44 10.42
C THR A 60 0.40 0.58 9.31
N GLY A 61 -0.12 1.20 8.23
CA GLY A 61 -0.64 0.49 7.07
C GLY A 61 -0.53 1.32 5.80
N THR A 62 -0.52 0.66 4.65
CA THR A 62 -0.57 1.31 3.34
C THR A 62 -1.31 0.45 2.32
N VAL A 63 -2.05 1.09 1.43
CA VAL A 63 -2.60 0.47 0.23
C VAL A 63 -2.55 1.44 -0.94
N ARG A 64 -2.17 0.94 -2.12
CA ARG A 64 -2.24 1.68 -3.39
C ARG A 64 -2.91 0.82 -4.45
N LEU A 65 -3.65 1.45 -5.35
CA LEU A 65 -4.25 0.82 -6.51
C LEU A 65 -3.67 1.39 -7.81
N TRP A 66 -3.70 0.59 -8.88
CA TRP A 66 -3.09 0.95 -10.16
C TRP A 66 -3.98 0.54 -11.32
N ASP A 67 -4.19 1.45 -12.26
CA ASP A 67 -4.92 1.16 -13.48
C ASP A 67 -4.18 0.10 -14.29
N VAL A 68 -4.90 -0.92 -14.75
CA VAL A 68 -4.37 -1.96 -15.63
C VAL A 68 -5.42 -2.34 -16.67
N VAL A 69 -4.99 -3.00 -17.74
CA VAL A 69 -5.86 -3.59 -18.75
C VAL A 69 -5.64 -5.09 -18.77
N LEU A 70 -6.73 -5.86 -18.76
CA LEU A 70 -6.69 -7.32 -18.70
C LEU A 70 -6.44 -7.94 -20.08
N GLY A 71 -5.17 -7.95 -20.51
CA GLY A 71 -4.79 -8.42 -21.85
C GLY A 71 -5.02 -7.36 -22.94
N GLU A 72 -4.62 -7.67 -24.17
CA GLU A 72 -4.81 -6.76 -25.31
C GLU A 72 -6.29 -6.61 -25.65
N GLY A 73 -6.77 -5.37 -25.77
CA GLY A 73 -8.20 -5.07 -25.98
C GLY A 73 -9.11 -5.43 -24.79
N GLY A 74 -8.53 -5.81 -23.65
CA GLY A 74 -9.25 -6.26 -22.48
C GLY A 74 -9.93 -5.14 -21.69
N ARG A 75 -10.63 -5.53 -20.61
CA ARG A 75 -11.30 -4.59 -19.72
C ARG A 75 -10.29 -3.83 -18.84
N SER A 76 -10.58 -2.55 -18.58
CA SER A 76 -9.90 -1.78 -17.53
C SER A 76 -10.21 -2.36 -16.15
N ALA A 77 -9.20 -2.41 -15.29
CA ALA A 77 -9.29 -2.90 -13.92
C ALA A 77 -8.28 -2.19 -13.01
N LEU A 78 -8.40 -2.43 -11.70
CA LEU A 78 -7.44 -1.95 -10.70
C LEU A 78 -6.63 -3.12 -10.14
N LEU A 79 -5.30 -2.98 -10.20
CA LEU A 79 -4.38 -3.86 -9.50
C LEU A 79 -4.17 -3.33 -8.08
N LEU A 80 -4.59 -4.12 -7.10
CA LEU A 80 -4.32 -3.87 -5.68
C LEU A 80 -2.84 -4.15 -5.39
N GLY A 81 -2.12 -3.15 -4.86
CA GLY A 81 -0.81 -3.37 -4.27
C GLY A 81 0.16 -2.19 -4.42
N PRO A 82 1.08 -1.98 -3.48
CA PRO A 82 1.28 -2.84 -2.33
C PRO A 82 0.20 -2.62 -1.27
N LEU A 83 -0.21 -3.69 -0.59
CA LEU A 83 -1.03 -3.67 0.63
C LEU A 83 -0.16 -4.25 1.75
N ALA A 84 0.06 -3.46 2.80
CA ALA A 84 0.84 -3.89 3.96
C ALA A 84 0.30 -3.28 5.25
N VAL A 85 0.48 -4.03 6.33
CA VAL A 85 0.23 -3.62 7.72
C VAL A 85 1.49 -3.91 8.51
N ASP A 86 1.76 -3.09 9.53
CA ASP A 86 2.92 -3.30 10.41
C ASP A 86 2.83 -4.69 11.05
N PRO A 87 3.88 -5.54 10.92
CA PRO A 87 3.86 -6.91 11.42
C PRO A 87 3.60 -7.05 12.92
N THR A 88 3.85 -6.01 13.71
CA THR A 88 3.67 -6.01 15.17
C THR A 88 2.20 -5.92 15.60
N ILE A 89 1.29 -5.55 14.68
CA ILE A 89 -0.15 -5.34 14.96
C ILE A 89 -1.05 -6.14 14.00
N LYS A 90 -0.60 -7.32 13.57
CA LYS A 90 -1.40 -8.22 12.73
C LYS A 90 -2.76 -8.54 13.36
N ASN A 91 -3.75 -8.83 12.52
CA ASN A 91 -5.13 -9.15 12.92
C ASN A 91 -5.90 -8.02 13.63
N ALA A 92 -5.45 -6.76 13.49
CA ALA A 92 -6.15 -5.58 13.98
C ALA A 92 -7.20 -5.01 13.00
N GLY A 93 -7.55 -5.74 11.92
CA GLY A 93 -8.54 -5.27 10.93
C GLY A 93 -8.07 -4.17 9.98
N ILE A 94 -6.80 -3.72 10.06
CA ILE A 94 -6.27 -2.64 9.19
C ILE A 94 -6.22 -3.06 7.70
N GLY A 95 -6.05 -4.35 7.44
CA GLY A 95 -5.93 -4.89 6.07
C GLY A 95 -7.12 -5.72 5.59
N SER A 96 -8.23 -5.73 6.34
CA SER A 96 -9.46 -6.49 6.01
C SER A 96 -10.40 -5.71 5.12
#